data_AF-A0A3C1FGT5-F1
#
_entry.id   AF-A0A3C1FGT5-F1
#
_cell.length_a   1.000
_cell.length_b   1.000
_cell.length_c   1.000
_cell.angle_alpha   90.00
_cell.angle_beta   90.00
_cell.angle_gamma   90.00
#
_symmetry.space_group_name_H-M   'P 1'
#
loop_
_entity.id
_entity.type
_entity.pdbx_description
1 polymer ?
#
loop_
_entity_poly.entity_id
_entity_poly.type
_entity_poly.pdbx_seq_one_letter_code
_entity_poly.pdbx_strand_id
1 'polypeptide(L)'
;MGEGRQLKKLQVVADQVNQIEADFEAMSDDELRAQTDDFRARLAEGETLDSLMPEAFATAREASKRVLGKRHFDVQIQGAAALHWGNIAEMKTGEG
;
A
#
# COMPACT_ATOMS: atom_id res chain seq x y z
N MET A 1 8.60 22.20 -13.46
CA MET A 1 7.22 21.70 -13.66
C MET A 1 7.21 20.20 -13.39
N GLY A 2 6.92 19.73 -12.17
CA GLY A 2 7.11 18.30 -11.82
C GLY A 2 6.24 17.78 -10.68
N GLU A 3 5.94 18.60 -9.69
CA GLU A 3 5.22 18.20 -8.46
C GLU A 3 3.81 17.68 -8.76
N GLY A 4 3.03 18.41 -9.58
CA GLY A 4 1.67 17.98 -9.94
C GLY A 4 1.60 16.65 -10.70
N ARG A 5 2.68 16.25 -11.41
CA ARG A 5 2.74 14.95 -12.09
C ARG A 5 3.04 13.83 -11.10
N GLN A 6 3.91 14.08 -10.12
CA GLN A 6 4.22 13.10 -9.07
C GLN A 6 3.03 12.89 -8.14
N LEU A 7 2.36 13.97 -7.71
CA LEU A 7 1.14 13.87 -6.90
C LEU A 7 0.06 13.02 -7.57
N LYS A 8 -0.13 13.18 -8.89
CA LYS A 8 -1.06 12.33 -9.66
C LYS A 8 -0.66 10.86 -9.64
N LYS A 9 0.64 10.53 -9.73
CA LYS A 9 1.10 9.14 -9.64
C LYS A 9 0.86 8.54 -8.26
N LEU A 10 1.12 9.30 -7.20
CA LEU A 10 0.86 8.86 -5.83
C LEU A 10 -0.64 8.63 -5.61
N GLN A 11 -1.49 9.53 -6.11
CA GLN A 11 -2.94 9.36 -6.06
C GLN A 11 -3.38 8.07 -6.75
N VAL A 12 -2.84 7.76 -7.93
CA VAL A 12 -3.14 6.50 -8.64
C VAL A 12 -2.83 5.28 -7.78
N VAL A 13 -1.72 5.27 -7.02
CA VAL A 13 -1.41 4.16 -6.10
C VAL A 13 -2.46 4.05 -5.00
N ALA A 14 -2.85 5.16 -4.38
CA ALA A 14 -3.91 5.13 -3.36
C ALA A 14 -5.25 4.65 -3.93
N ASP A 15 -5.60 5.07 -5.15
CA ASP A 15 -6.81 4.63 -5.85
C ASP A 15 -6.78 3.13 -6.14
N GLN A 16 -5.63 2.58 -6.57
CA GLN A 16 -5.44 1.15 -6.79
C GLN A 16 -5.64 0.34 -5.50
N VAL A 17 -5.07 0.80 -4.38
CA VAL A 17 -5.25 0.16 -3.06
C VAL A 17 -6.72 0.22 -2.64
N ASN A 18 -7.39 1.36 -2.82
CA ASN A 18 -8.81 1.50 -2.51
C ASN A 18 -9.71 0.58 -3.34
N GLN A 19 -9.36 0.35 -4.61
CA GLN A 19 -10.15 -0.51 -5.52
C GLN A 19 -10.16 -1.97 -5.10
N ILE A 20 -9.05 -2.47 -4.55
CA ILE A 20 -8.90 -3.87 -4.14
C ILE A 20 -9.19 -4.09 -2.64
N GLU A 21 -9.41 -3.03 -1.86
CA GLU A 21 -9.56 -3.12 -0.40
C GLU A 21 -10.63 -4.12 0.05
N ALA A 22 -11.78 -4.16 -0.63
CA ALA A 22 -12.88 -5.07 -0.29
C ALA A 22 -12.47 -6.55 -0.36
N ASP A 23 -11.55 -6.90 -1.27
CA ASP A 23 -11.05 -8.28 -1.41
C ASP A 23 -10.20 -8.67 -0.20
N PHE A 24 -9.38 -7.75 0.33
CA PHE A 24 -8.56 -7.96 1.52
C PHE A 24 -9.39 -7.91 2.81
N GLU A 25 -10.42 -7.06 2.88
CA GLU A 25 -11.37 -7.06 4.00
C GLU A 25 -12.10 -8.40 4.14
N ALA A 26 -12.39 -9.07 3.02
CA ALA A 26 -13.06 -10.37 3.00
C ALA A 26 -12.16 -11.54 3.43
N MET A 27 -10.83 -11.38 3.42
CA MET A 27 -9.89 -12.43 3.82
C MET A 27 -10.00 -12.73 5.32
N SER A 28 -9.84 -14.00 5.70
CA SER A 28 -9.52 -14.40 7.06
C SER A 28 -8.11 -13.94 7.48
N ASP A 29 -7.81 -13.98 8.78
CA ASP A 29 -6.48 -13.62 9.29
C ASP A 29 -5.38 -14.56 8.75
N ASP A 30 -5.73 -15.82 8.47
CA ASP A 30 -4.80 -16.80 7.91
C ASP A 30 -4.52 -16.52 6.44
N GLU A 31 -5.54 -16.18 5.65
CA GLU A 31 -5.41 -15.77 4.25
C GLU A 31 -4.60 -14.46 4.13
N LEU A 32 -4.87 -13.48 5.00
CA LEU A 32 -4.14 -12.22 5.03
C LEU A 32 -2.66 -12.43 5.40
N ARG A 33 -2.36 -13.35 6.32
CA ARG A 33 -0.97 -13.73 6.65
C ARG A 33 -0.28 -14.43 5.47
N ALA A 34 -0.99 -15.30 4.75
CA ALA A 34 -0.46 -16.04 3.61
C ALA A 34 -0.06 -15.13 2.43
N GLN A 35 -0.62 -13.92 2.31
CA GLN A 35 -0.22 -12.93 1.29
C GLN A 35 1.29 -12.66 1.29
N THR A 36 1.94 -12.69 2.45
CA THR A 36 3.40 -12.47 2.53
C THR A 36 4.18 -13.54 1.78
N ASP A 37 3.77 -14.80 1.90
CA ASP A 37 4.43 -15.92 1.22
C ASP A 37 4.16 -15.89 -0.29
N ASP A 38 2.94 -15.53 -0.69
CA ASP A 38 2.56 -15.31 -2.09
C ASP A 38 3.43 -14.22 -2.75
N PHE A 39 3.54 -13.04 -2.11
CA PHE A 39 4.37 -11.95 -2.64
C PHE A 39 5.84 -12.33 -2.75
N ARG A 40 6.38 -13.09 -1.80
CA ARG A 40 7.77 -13.59 -1.86
C ARG A 40 7.97 -14.55 -3.01
N ALA A 41 7.02 -15.44 -3.26
CA ALA A 41 7.05 -16.39 -4.37
C ALA A 41 7.01 -15.63 -5.71
N ARG A 42 6.04 -14.73 -5.89
CA ARG A 42 5.90 -13.91 -7.10
C ARG A 42 7.13 -13.04 -7.38
N LEU A 43 7.72 -12.45 -6.34
CA LEU A 43 8.98 -11.71 -6.45
C LEU A 43 10.14 -12.60 -6.89
N ALA A 44 10.23 -13.83 -6.37
CA ALA A 44 11.26 -14.79 -6.79
C ALA A 44 11.06 -15.28 -8.24
N GLU A 45 9.82 -15.29 -8.72
CA GLU A 45 9.47 -15.58 -10.12
C GLU A 45 9.72 -14.40 -11.08
N GLY A 46 10.17 -13.26 -10.55
CA GLY A 46 10.61 -12.11 -11.34
C GLY A 46 9.61 -10.97 -11.41
N GLU A 47 8.51 -11.04 -10.65
CA GLU A 47 7.61 -9.90 -10.49
C GLU A 47 8.32 -8.74 -9.77
N THR A 48 7.96 -7.50 -10.11
CA THR A 48 8.64 -6.32 -9.55
C THR A 48 8.00 -5.87 -8.23
N LEU A 49 8.78 -5.23 -7.36
CA LEU A 49 8.22 -4.63 -6.15
C LEU A 49 7.17 -3.54 -6.46
N ASP A 50 7.29 -2.84 -7.59
CA ASP A 50 6.30 -1.84 -8.02
C ASP A 50 4.96 -2.46 -8.40
N SER A 51 4.95 -3.64 -9.02
CA SER A 51 3.70 -4.31 -9.37
C SER A 51 3.02 -4.96 -8.16
N LEU A 52 3.79 -5.45 -7.20
CA LEU A 52 3.28 -5.99 -5.93
C LEU A 52 2.78 -4.90 -4.96
N MET A 53 3.20 -3.65 -5.14
CA MET A 53 2.99 -2.56 -4.19
C MET A 53 1.51 -2.36 -3.78
N PRO A 54 0.52 -2.33 -4.70
CA PRO A 54 -0.86 -2.10 -4.30
C PRO A 54 -1.41 -3.20 -3.39
N GLU A 55 -1.16 -4.47 -3.71
CA GLU A 55 -1.60 -5.63 -2.92
C GLU A 55 -0.89 -5.68 -1.56
N ALA A 56 0.42 -5.38 -1.54
CA ALA A 56 1.18 -5.31 -0.30
C ALA A 56 0.68 -4.18 0.62
N PHE A 57 0.33 -3.02 0.06
CA PHE A 57 -0.24 -1.90 0.81
C PHE A 57 -1.65 -2.18 1.30
N ALA A 58 -2.49 -2.84 0.50
CA ALA A 58 -3.82 -3.29 0.93
C ALA A 58 -3.72 -4.30 2.09
N THR A 59 -2.80 -5.26 1.99
CA THR A 59 -2.50 -6.23 3.05
C THR A 59 -2.09 -5.52 4.35
N ALA A 60 -1.13 -4.59 4.27
CA ALA A 60 -0.66 -3.85 5.44
C ALA A 60 -1.74 -2.93 6.04
N ARG A 61 -2.59 -2.32 5.19
CA ARG A 61 -3.73 -1.51 5.62
C ARG A 61 -4.73 -2.34 6.41
N GLU A 62 -5.11 -3.51 5.88
CA GLU A 62 -6.07 -4.38 6.55
C GLU A 62 -5.49 -4.96 7.85
N ALA A 63 -4.22 -5.37 7.85
CA ALA A 63 -3.55 -5.84 9.05
C ALA A 63 -3.53 -4.77 10.15
N SER A 64 -3.21 -3.50 9.81
CA SER A 64 -3.27 -2.39 10.76
C SER A 64 -4.69 -2.11 11.27
N LYS A 65 -5.70 -2.22 10.40
CA LYS A 65 -7.11 -2.07 10.78
C LYS A 65 -7.50 -3.12 11.81
N ARG A 66 -7.12 -4.39 11.62
CA ARG A 66 -7.42 -5.49 12.55
C ARG A 66 -6.65 -5.42 13.86
N VAL A 67 -5.34 -5.14 13.79
CA VAL A 67 -4.44 -5.22 14.95
C VAL A 67 -4.47 -3.95 15.79
N LEU A 68 -4.51 -2.78 15.13
CA LEU A 68 -4.39 -1.47 15.79
C LEU A 68 -5.69 -0.67 15.79
N GLY A 69 -6.74 -1.16 15.10
CA GLY A 69 -7.97 -0.38 14.89
C GLY A 69 -7.77 0.84 14.00
N LYS A 70 -6.70 0.87 13.19
CA LYS A 70 -6.31 2.02 12.36
C LYS A 70 -6.22 1.62 10.89
N ARG A 71 -7.20 2.09 10.11
CA ARG A 71 -7.14 2.04 8.65
C ARG A 71 -6.28 3.20 8.15
N HIS A 72 -5.22 2.90 7.41
CA HIS A 72 -4.36 3.94 6.81
C HIS A 72 -5.17 4.82 5.85
N PHE A 73 -5.03 6.14 5.98
CA PHE A 73 -5.64 7.12 5.08
C PHE A 73 -4.95 7.13 3.72
N ASP A 74 -5.61 7.68 2.71
CA ASP A 74 -5.07 7.73 1.34
C ASP A 74 -3.77 8.53 1.27
N VAL A 75 -3.67 9.64 2.02
CA VAL A 75 -2.43 10.43 2.13
C VAL A 75 -1.27 9.64 2.74
N GLN A 76 -1.55 8.68 3.64
CA GLN A 76 -0.52 7.81 4.21
C GLN A 76 -0.05 6.76 3.20
N ILE A 77 -0.96 6.23 2.38
CA ILE A 77 -0.60 5.34 1.26
C ILE A 77 0.22 6.09 0.21
N GLN A 78 -0.13 7.35 -0.09
CA GLN A 78 0.66 8.21 -0.97
C GLN A 78 2.06 8.46 -0.39
N GLY A 79 2.15 8.73 0.92
CA GLY A 79 3.44 8.85 1.61
C GLY A 79 4.27 7.57 1.49
N ALA A 80 3.66 6.41 1.72
CA ALA A 80 4.33 5.10 1.58
C ALA A 80 4.82 4.85 0.14
N ALA A 81 4.03 5.19 -0.88
CA ALA A 81 4.43 5.08 -2.28
C ALA A 81 5.63 6.01 -2.62
N ALA A 82 5.63 7.23 -2.08
CA ALA A 82 6.75 8.16 -2.26
C ALA A 82 8.05 7.59 -1.65
N LEU A 83 7.96 7.03 -0.44
CA LEU A 83 9.10 6.38 0.25
C LEU A 83 9.59 5.14 -0.50
N HIS A 84 8.67 4.32 -0.99
CA HIS A 84 8.98 3.13 -1.80
C HIS A 84 9.79 3.50 -3.05
N TRP A 85 9.46 4.61 -3.72
CA TRP A 85 10.23 5.13 -4.86
C TRP A 85 11.49 5.91 -4.47
N GLY A 86 11.92 5.85 -3.21
CA GLY A 86 13.14 6.51 -2.73
C GLY A 86 13.04 8.03 -2.65
N ASN A 87 11.83 8.60 -2.60
CA ASN A 87 11.62 10.04 -2.44
C ASN A 87 11.41 10.39 -0.96
N ILE A 88 11.58 11.69 -0.64
CA ILE A 88 11.17 12.23 0.66
C ILE A 88 9.65 12.47 0.63
N ALA A 89 8.93 11.85 1.55
CA ALA A 89 7.51 12.13 1.78
C ALA A 89 7.37 13.26 2.82
N GLU A 90 7.14 14.48 2.37
CA GLU A 90 6.83 15.60 3.27
C GLU A 90 5.37 15.51 3.72
N MET A 91 5.15 15.01 4.93
CA MET A 91 3.85 14.92 5.59
C MET A 91 3.83 15.85 6.81
N LYS A 92 2.73 16.57 7.02
CA LYS A 92 2.60 17.50 8.15
C LYS A 92 2.52 16.73 9.48
N THR A 93 2.91 17.40 10.56
CA THR A 93 2.71 16.86 11.92
C THR A 93 1.24 16.47 12.14
N GLY A 94 1.01 15.25 12.62
CA GLY A 94 -0.33 14.72 12.88
C GLY A 94 -0.92 13.87 11.76
N GLU A 95 -0.23 13.73 10.63
CA GLU A 95 -0.68 12.88 9.49
C GLU A 95 -0.39 11.38 9.68
N GLY A 96 0.18 10.98 10.83
CA GLY A 96 0.56 9.60 11.15
C GLY A 96 1.97 9.52 11.68
#